data_AF-F8D6B3-F1
#
_entry.id   AF-F8D6B3-F1
#
_cell.length_a   1.000
_cell.length_b   1.000
_cell.length_c   1.000
_cell.angle_alpha   90.00
_cell.angle_beta   90.00
_cell.angle_gamma   90.00
#
_symmetry.space_group_name_H-M   'P 1'
#
loop_
_entity.id
_entity.type
_entity.pdbx_description
1 polymer ?
#
loop_
_entity_poly.entity_id
_entity_poly.type
_entity_poly.pdbx_seq_one_letter_code
_entity_poly.pdbx_strand_id
1 'polypeptide(L)' 'MLTNRTPSDGATTQRFLVTCDGCSFERTADGRENAAAIGNDHRQQTRHDVVALEVPPSLGDD' A
#
# COMPACT_ATOMS: atom_id res chain seq x y z
N MET A 1 15.80 28.40 15.67
CA MET A 1 15.11 27.75 14.53
C MET A 1 15.49 26.28 14.54
N LEU A 2 14.69 25.47 15.24
CA LEU A 2 14.92 24.04 15.44
C LEU A 2 14.19 23.31 14.31
N THR A 3 14.95 22.79 13.33
CA THR A 3 14.43 21.94 12.26
C THR A 3 14.04 20.61 12.87
N ASN A 4 12.82 20.52 13.39
CA ASN A 4 12.20 19.26 13.76
C ASN A 4 11.87 18.49 12.48
N ARG A 5 12.89 17.90 11.85
CA ARG A 5 12.70 16.74 10.98
C ARG A 5 12.41 15.55 11.88
N THR A 6 11.22 15.52 12.45
CA THR A 6 10.60 14.29 12.90
C THR A 6 10.31 13.49 11.62
N PRO A 7 10.90 12.32 11.38
CA PRO A 7 10.38 11.42 10.37
C PRO A 7 9.06 10.88 10.91
N SER A 8 7.96 11.58 10.63
CA SER A 8 6.57 11.13 10.82
C SER A 8 6.36 10.18 12.01
N ASP A 9 6.74 10.63 13.21
CA ASP A 9 6.43 9.95 14.46
C ASP A 9 4.91 10.13 14.70
N GLY A 10 4.12 9.10 14.37
CA GLY A 10 2.66 9.10 14.53
C GLY A 10 1.82 9.09 13.25
N ALA A 11 2.42 8.99 12.06
CA ALA A 11 1.64 8.65 10.88
C ALA A 11 1.38 7.15 10.91
N THR A 12 0.14 6.72 11.13
CA THR A 12 -0.29 5.38 10.72
C THR A 12 0.13 5.21 9.27
N THR A 13 1.24 4.51 9.02
CA THR A 13 1.69 4.19 7.67
C THR A 13 0.58 3.33 7.09
N GLN A 14 -0.33 3.98 6.35
CA GLN A 14 -1.46 3.32 5.73
C GLN A 14 -0.88 2.29 4.78
N ARG A 15 -0.99 1.02 5.16
CA ARG A 15 -0.57 -0.10 4.33
C ARG A 15 -1.70 -0.43 3.40
N PHE A 16 -1.33 -0.83 2.20
CA PHE A 16 -2.27 -1.25 1.17
C PHE A 16 -1.85 -2.63 0.69
N LEU A 17 -2.82 -3.53 0.56
CA LEU A 17 -2.66 -4.82 -0.07
C LEU A 17 -3.14 -4.71 -1.51
N VAL A 18 -2.21 -4.81 -2.44
CA VAL A 18 -2.47 -4.85 -3.88
C VAL A 18 -2.67 -6.31 -4.26
N THR A 19 -3.89 -6.68 -4.63
CA THR A 19 -4.25 -8.04 -5.05
C THR A 19 -4.82 -8.03 -6.45
N CYS A 20 -4.57 -9.07 -7.21
CA CYS A 20 -5.04 -9.22 -8.58
C CYS A 20 -6.20 -10.22 -8.65
N ASP A 21 -7.28 -9.87 -9.32
CA ASP A 21 -8.43 -10.77 -9.51
C ASP A 21 -8.15 -11.82 -10.62
N GLY A 22 -7.25 -11.50 -11.55
CA GLY A 22 -6.91 -12.37 -12.69
C GLY A 22 -5.81 -13.40 -12.40
N CYS A 23 -5.06 -13.27 -11.30
CA CYS A 23 -3.98 -14.20 -10.96
C CYS A 23 -3.63 -14.13 -9.46
N SER A 24 -2.82 -15.06 -8.98
CA SER A 24 -2.37 -15.12 -7.58
C SER A 24 -1.34 -14.05 -7.20
N PHE A 25 -1.41 -12.86 -7.80
CA PHE A 25 -0.51 -11.75 -7.50
C PHE A 25 -1.04 -10.98 -6.28
N GLU A 26 -0.22 -10.91 -5.24
CA GLU A 26 -0.50 -10.15 -4.02
C GLU A 26 0.77 -9.44 -3.53
N ARG A 27 0.68 -8.14 -3.26
CA ARG A 27 1.80 -7.30 -2.83
C ARG A 27 1.36 -6.23 -1.85
N THR A 28 2.05 -6.12 -0.73
CA THR A 28 1.86 -5.01 0.22
C THR A 28 2.68 -3.78 -0.21
N ALA A 29 2.06 -2.60 -0.11
CA ALA A 29 2.66 -1.31 -0.34
C ALA A 29 2.36 -0.35 0.81
N ASP A 30 3.37 0.43 1.21
CA ASP A 30 3.18 1.54 2.13
C ASP A 30 2.75 2.79 1.35
N GLY A 31 1.54 3.29 1.65
CA GLY A 31 0.97 4.47 0.99
C GLY A 31 0.25 4.17 -0.33
N ARG A 32 -0.74 5.03 -0.65
CA ARG A 32 -1.57 4.90 -1.86
C ARG A 32 -0.77 5.01 -3.15
N GLU A 33 0.22 5.90 -3.19
CA GLU A 33 1.02 6.13 -4.41
C GLU A 33 1.79 4.89 -4.82
N ASN A 34 2.40 4.20 -3.86
CA ASN A 34 3.13 2.96 -4.10
C ASN A 34 2.17 1.82 -4.50
N ALA A 35 1.02 1.71 -3.82
CA ALA A 35 -0.01 0.73 -4.17
C ALA A 35 -0.54 0.91 -5.60
N ALA A 36 -0.80 2.16 -5.99
CA ALA A 36 -1.24 2.52 -7.33
C ALA A 36 -0.15 2.23 -8.39
N ALA A 37 1.12 2.50 -8.09
CA ALA A 37 2.23 2.20 -8.99
C ALA A 37 2.35 0.69 -9.25
N ILE A 38 2.31 -0.13 -8.19
CA ILE A 38 2.34 -1.60 -8.29
C ILE A 38 1.14 -2.12 -9.09
N GLY A 39 -0.07 -1.63 -8.78
CA GLY A 39 -1.28 -2.06 -9.45
C GLY A 39 -1.32 -1.67 -10.93
N ASN A 40 -0.89 -0.44 -11.26
CA ASN A 40 -0.82 0.02 -12.64
C ASN A 40 0.24 -0.73 -13.44
N ASP A 41 1.43 -0.97 -12.87
CA ASP A 41 2.48 -1.77 -13.52
C ASP A 41 1.96 -3.18 -13.85
N HIS A 42 1.37 -3.87 -12.87
CA HIS A 42 0.84 -5.21 -13.08
C HIS A 42 -0.29 -5.24 -14.12
N ARG A 43 -1.21 -4.28 -14.05
CA ARG A 43 -2.30 -4.13 -15.04
C ARG A 43 -1.74 -3.90 -16.45
N GLN A 44 -0.68 -3.11 -16.62
CA GLN A 44 -0.09 -2.89 -17.94
C GLN A 44 0.56 -4.14 -18.52
N GLN A 45 1.22 -4.94 -17.68
CA GLN A 45 1.89 -6.17 -18.11
C GLN A 45 0.91 -7.31 -18.43
N THR A 46 -0.11 -7.49 -17.59
CA THR A 46 -1.00 -8.68 -17.63
C THR A 46 -2.39 -8.39 -18.17
N ARG A 47 -2.79 -7.12 -18.23
CA ARG A 47 -4.17 -6.68 -18.46
C ARG A 47 -5.20 -7.22 -17.46
N HIS A 48 -4.75 -7.70 -16.31
CA HIS A 48 -5.64 -8.13 -15.25
C HIS A 48 -6.16 -6.94 -14.45
N ASP A 49 -7.30 -7.14 -13.79
CA ASP A 49 -7.84 -6.18 -12.84
C ASP A 49 -7.12 -6.31 -11.51
N VAL A 50 -6.63 -5.18 -10.99
CA VAL A 50 -5.83 -5.11 -9.76
C VAL A 50 -6.50 -4.16 -8.79
N VAL A 51 -6.70 -4.64 -7.57
CA VAL A 51 -7.41 -3.94 -6.51
C VAL A 51 -6.44 -3.62 -5.38
N ALA A 52 -6.41 -2.37 -4.92
CA ALA A 52 -5.65 -1.95 -3.76
C ALA A 52 -6.59 -1.78 -2.56
N LEU A 53 -6.44 -2.63 -1.55
CA LEU A 53 -7.22 -2.58 -0.31
C LEU A 53 -6.40 -1.92 0.79
N GLU A 54 -6.98 -0.96 1.51
CA GLU A 54 -6.36 -0.44 2.73
C GLU A 54 -6.33 -1.52 3.81
N VAL A 55 -5.15 -1.79 4.35
CA VAL A 55 -4.94 -2.70 5.47
C VAL A 55 -4.76 -1.84 6.71
N PRO A 56 -5.73 -1.81 7.62
CA PRO A 56 -5.52 -1.18 8.91
C PRO A 56 -4.31 -1.84 9.58
N PRO A 57 -3.41 -1.09 10.24
CA PRO A 57 -2.46 -1.73 11.12
C PRO A 57 -3.29 -2.57 12.09
N SER A 58 -3.02 -3.87 12.16
CA SER A 58 -3.67 -4.72 13.14
C SER A 58 -3.56 -4.00 14.48
N LEU A 59 -4.70 -3.56 15.01
CA LEU A 59 -4.80 -3.05 16.37
C LEU A 59 -4.40 -4.26 17.21
N GLY A 60 -3.11 -4.32 17.56
CA GLY A 60 -2.64 -5.27 18.54
C GLY A 60 -3.43 -5.00 19.80
N ASP A 61 -4.15 -6.02 20.24
CA ASP A 61 -4.90 -6.09 21.48
C ASP A 61 -4.15 -5.42 22.66
N ASP A 62 -4.96 -4.75 23.48
CA ASP A 62 -4.70 -4.11 24.78
C ASP A 62 -3.75 -4.88 25.72
#